data_AF-A0AAW6CA30-F1
#
_entry.id   AF-A0AAW6CA30-F1
#
_cell.length_a   1.000
_cell.length_b   1.000
_cell.length_c   1.000
_cell.angle_alpha   90.00
_cell.angle_beta   90.00
_cell.angle_gamma   90.00
#
_symmetry.space_group_name_H-M   'P 1'
#
loop_
_entity.id
_entity.type
_entity.pdbx_description
1 polymer ?
#
loop_
_entity_poly.entity_id
_entity_poly.type
_entity_poly.pdbx_seq_one_letter_code
_entity_poly.pdbx_strand_id
1 'polypeptide(L)'
;MDLFEKFSAVSVSAGSRISDLDRFFCEQHQAAYHAARSALLELRCIWEDVEKKQDELLQETKELLSGRNSYTVSRDLSITDARLKELLMEQPCSFVQNLVHYFNRTYHTALSADAILQRMLPEKPEYRRRDEEAWAAYEEAVLARKLTYTEVVEQLFAQMDGRQFEEQALFELRHECHKAAWWRDGTPKFERKKDMICFTRSACTYNDSYRSDYWTLSSDMKSILRGLACFETGSVSVFPYRFSDLLGYGNILENQIAFSTCDKVKQLRLFKNGRVDLKFSSEQTAADFVDTYLGTVY
;
A
#
# COMPACT_ATOMS: atom_id res chain seq x y z
N MET A 1 -34.87 -31.75 -6.39
CA MET A 1 -33.62 -31.18 -6.90
C MET A 1 -33.75 -29.68 -6.78
N ASP A 2 -33.11 -29.14 -5.75
CA ASP A 2 -33.30 -27.77 -5.26
C ASP A 2 -32.44 -26.79 -6.07
N LEU A 3 -33.04 -25.65 -6.47
CA LEU A 3 -32.33 -24.58 -7.16
C LEU A 3 -31.20 -24.00 -6.29
N PHE A 4 -31.32 -24.13 -4.96
CA PHE A 4 -30.31 -23.69 -4.00
C PHE A 4 -29.03 -24.55 -4.00
N GLU A 5 -29.11 -25.84 -4.35
CA GLU A 5 -27.91 -26.69 -4.48
C GLU A 5 -27.05 -26.31 -5.70
N LYS A 6 -27.63 -25.67 -6.72
CA LYS A 6 -26.85 -25.16 -7.87
C LYS A 6 -26.11 -23.87 -7.57
N PHE A 7 -26.57 -23.07 -6.61
CA PHE A 7 -25.89 -21.84 -6.20
C PHE A 7 -24.78 -22.09 -5.16
N SER A 8 -24.89 -23.13 -4.33
CA SER A 8 -23.81 -23.56 -3.43
C SER A 8 -22.67 -24.29 -4.14
N ALA A 9 -22.87 -24.74 -5.38
CA ALA A 9 -21.88 -25.42 -6.21
C ALA A 9 -20.95 -24.49 -7.01
N VAL A 10 -21.13 -23.17 -6.93
CA VAL A 10 -20.18 -22.19 -7.49
C VAL A 10 -19.50 -21.46 -6.33
N SER A 11 -18.58 -22.14 -5.66
CA SER A 11 -17.55 -21.42 -4.92
C SER A 11 -16.70 -20.69 -5.95
N VAL A 12 -16.98 -19.39 -6.15
CA VAL A 12 -16.10 -18.52 -6.93
C VAL A 12 -14.78 -18.48 -6.18
N SER A 13 -13.82 -19.30 -6.62
CA SER A 13 -12.47 -19.31 -6.04
C SER A 13 -11.92 -17.88 -6.06
N ALA A 14 -11.24 -17.45 -5.00
CA ALA A 14 -10.69 -16.08 -4.95
C ALA A 14 -9.82 -15.73 -6.18
N GLY A 15 -9.18 -16.73 -6.79
CA GLY A 15 -8.41 -16.59 -8.02
C GLY A 15 -9.24 -16.23 -9.27
N SER A 16 -10.53 -16.52 -9.32
CA SER A 16 -11.40 -16.11 -10.45
C SER A 16 -11.95 -14.69 -10.31
N ARG A 17 -11.66 -14.00 -9.19
CA ARG A 17 -12.06 -12.60 -8.95
C ARG A 17 -10.99 -11.58 -9.38
N ILE A 18 -9.81 -12.06 -9.76
CA ILE A 18 -8.68 -11.23 -10.21
C ILE A 18 -8.36 -11.52 -11.67
N SER A 19 -7.68 -10.60 -12.34
CA SER A 19 -7.31 -10.80 -13.75
C SER A 19 -6.32 -11.95 -13.92
N ASP A 20 -6.20 -12.49 -15.13
CA ASP A 20 -5.22 -13.55 -15.40
C ASP A 20 -3.78 -13.07 -15.18
N LEU A 21 -3.49 -11.77 -15.39
CA LEU A 21 -2.19 -11.19 -15.10
C LEU A 21 -1.90 -11.15 -13.61
N ASP A 22 -2.87 -10.74 -12.79
CA ASP A 22 -2.72 -10.72 -11.33
C ASP A 22 -2.59 -12.13 -10.77
N ARG A 23 -3.36 -13.08 -11.33
CA ARG A 23 -3.27 -14.49 -10.96
C ARG A 23 -1.88 -15.02 -11.25
N PHE A 24 -1.36 -14.77 -12.46
CA PHE A 24 -0.01 -15.16 -12.84
C PHE A 24 1.04 -14.56 -11.90
N PHE A 25 0.95 -13.27 -11.58
CA PHE A 25 1.85 -12.63 -10.62
C PHE A 25 1.81 -13.32 -9.24
N CYS A 26 0.61 -13.55 -8.71
CA CYS A 26 0.40 -14.23 -7.42
C CYS A 26 0.95 -15.66 -7.42
N GLU A 27 0.72 -16.43 -8.48
CA GLU A 27 1.22 -17.81 -8.62
C GLU A 27 2.75 -17.85 -8.66
N GLN A 28 3.40 -16.94 -9.38
CA GLN A 28 4.86 -16.83 -9.41
C GLN A 28 5.44 -16.47 -8.05
N HIS A 29 4.83 -15.51 -7.34
CA HIS A 29 5.26 -15.16 -5.98
C HIS A 29 4.99 -16.27 -4.96
N GLN A 30 3.90 -17.03 -5.12
CA GLN A 30 3.62 -18.21 -4.31
C GLN A 30 4.69 -19.30 -4.50
N ALA A 31 5.03 -19.58 -5.76
CA ALA A 31 6.08 -20.56 -6.10
C ALA A 31 7.43 -20.14 -5.52
N ALA A 32 7.81 -18.87 -5.67
CA ALA A 32 9.04 -18.33 -5.09
C ALA A 32 9.06 -18.41 -3.55
N TYR A 33 7.95 -18.05 -2.90
CA TYR A 33 7.79 -18.17 -1.45
C TYR A 33 7.97 -19.61 -0.96
N HIS A 34 7.31 -20.58 -1.61
CA HIS A 34 7.45 -21.99 -1.26
C HIS A 34 8.85 -22.53 -1.53
N ALA A 35 9.45 -22.20 -2.68
CA ALA A 35 10.80 -22.64 -3.02
C ALA A 35 11.84 -22.08 -2.03
N ALA A 36 11.77 -20.79 -1.72
CA ALA A 36 12.64 -20.15 -0.74
C ALA A 36 12.46 -20.79 0.65
N ARG A 37 11.23 -21.04 1.07
CA ARG A 37 10.95 -21.72 2.35
C ARG A 37 11.54 -23.13 2.39
N SER A 38 11.36 -23.94 1.35
CA SER A 38 11.93 -25.29 1.27
C SER A 38 13.44 -25.25 1.36
N ALA A 39 14.08 -24.40 0.56
CA ALA A 39 15.54 -24.27 0.52
C ALA A 39 16.11 -23.83 1.88
N LEU A 40 15.43 -22.94 2.62
CA LEU A 40 15.85 -22.54 3.96
C LEU A 40 15.70 -23.65 4.99
N LEU A 41 14.64 -24.46 4.91
CA LEU A 41 14.46 -25.61 5.79
C LEU A 41 15.52 -26.68 5.50
N GLU A 42 15.82 -26.94 4.23
CA GLU A 42 16.91 -27.85 3.82
C GLU A 42 18.27 -27.34 4.29
N LEU A 43 18.56 -26.06 4.09
CA LEU A 43 19.80 -25.44 4.56
C LEU A 43 19.96 -25.55 6.07
N ARG A 44 18.85 -25.39 6.82
CA ARG A 44 18.84 -25.55 8.27
C ARG A 44 19.21 -26.98 8.67
N CYS A 45 18.61 -28.01 8.07
CA CYS A 45 18.96 -29.40 8.34
C CYS A 45 20.43 -29.70 7.98
N ILE A 46 20.91 -29.21 6.84
CA ILE A 46 22.32 -29.37 6.44
C ILE A 46 23.24 -28.71 7.48
N TRP A 47 22.88 -27.52 7.97
CA TRP A 47 23.68 -26.80 8.95
C TRP A 47 23.72 -27.51 10.30
N GLU A 48 22.57 -28.03 10.78
CA GLU A 48 22.47 -28.86 11.98
C GLU A 48 23.40 -30.09 11.90
N ASP A 49 23.44 -30.78 10.75
CA ASP A 49 24.34 -31.92 10.52
C ASP A 49 25.82 -31.53 10.56
N VAL A 50 26.17 -30.35 10.02
CA VAL A 50 27.55 -29.85 10.03
C VAL A 50 27.99 -29.49 11.45
N GLU A 51 27.12 -28.84 12.23
CA GLU A 51 27.39 -28.52 13.64
C GLU A 51 27.56 -29.80 14.46
N LYS A 52 26.66 -30.76 14.30
CA LYS A 52 26.73 -32.05 15.00
C LYS A 52 28.03 -32.81 14.71
N LYS A 53 28.43 -32.92 13.44
CA LYS A 53 29.68 -33.60 13.05
C LYS A 53 30.92 -32.96 13.65
N GLN A 54 30.95 -31.62 13.73
CA GLN A 54 32.06 -30.92 14.37
C GLN A 54 32.10 -31.17 15.87
N ASP A 55 30.94 -31.13 16.54
CA ASP A 55 30.84 -31.43 17.97
C ASP A 55 31.30 -32.86 18.29
N GLU A 56 30.95 -33.85 17.45
CA GLU A 56 31.40 -35.24 17.56
C GLU A 56 32.92 -35.37 17.41
N LEU A 57 33.52 -34.76 16.38
CA LEU A 57 34.96 -34.86 16.11
C LEU A 57 35.82 -34.14 17.16
N LEU A 58 35.32 -33.05 17.73
CA LEU A 58 36.08 -32.21 18.67
C LEU A 58 35.83 -32.56 20.13
N GLN A 59 34.93 -33.51 20.41
CA GLN A 59 34.47 -33.87 21.76
C GLN A 59 35.63 -34.11 22.75
N GLU A 60 36.65 -34.87 22.35
CA GLU A 60 37.79 -35.23 23.21
C GLU A 60 38.76 -34.06 23.47
N THR A 61 38.77 -33.07 22.58
CA THR A 61 39.68 -31.91 22.66
C THR A 61 39.01 -30.65 23.21
N LYS A 62 37.71 -30.74 23.54
CA LYS A 62 36.86 -29.62 23.95
C LYS A 62 37.36 -28.93 25.23
N GLU A 63 38.02 -29.68 26.12
CA GLU A 63 38.58 -29.16 27.38
C GLU A 63 40.01 -28.61 27.22
N LEU A 64 40.71 -28.95 26.14
CA LEU A 64 42.12 -28.57 25.94
C LEU A 64 42.29 -27.11 25.50
N LEU A 65 41.24 -26.48 24.97
CA LEU A 65 41.26 -25.11 24.47
C LEU A 65 40.03 -24.36 25.00
N SER A 66 40.24 -23.22 25.68
CA SER A 66 39.14 -22.39 26.15
C SER A 66 38.48 -21.65 24.98
N GLY A 67 37.34 -22.14 24.49
CA GLY A 67 36.54 -21.47 23.47
C GLY A 67 35.69 -22.42 22.63
N ARG A 68 34.68 -21.90 21.93
CA ARG A 68 34.00 -22.65 20.84
C ARG A 68 34.94 -22.68 19.63
N ASN A 69 35.80 -23.70 19.55
CA ASN A 69 36.58 -23.96 18.33
C ASN A 69 35.65 -24.54 17.26
N SER A 70 34.90 -23.67 16.60
CA SER A 70 34.07 -24.04 15.46
C SER A 70 34.75 -23.58 14.18
N TYR A 71 34.89 -24.51 13.23
CA TYR A 71 35.40 -24.24 11.88
C TYR A 71 34.30 -23.71 10.95
N THR A 72 33.06 -23.55 11.43
CA THR A 72 31.96 -22.94 10.68
C THR A 72 31.74 -21.47 10.96
N VAL A 73 32.50 -20.86 11.89
CA VAL A 73 32.40 -19.43 12.19
C VAL A 73 33.20 -18.64 11.15
N SER A 74 32.50 -17.90 10.29
CA SER A 74 33.10 -16.89 9.42
C SER A 74 32.76 -15.48 9.93
N ARG A 75 33.72 -14.55 9.81
CA ARG A 75 33.47 -13.12 10.12
C ARG A 75 32.48 -12.49 9.15
N ASP A 76 32.46 -12.98 7.91
CA ASP A 76 31.68 -12.39 6.80
C ASP A 76 30.38 -13.17 6.52
N LEU A 77 30.31 -14.43 6.94
CA LEU A 77 29.15 -15.33 6.76
C LEU A 77 28.77 -15.95 8.12
N SER A 78 27.88 -15.28 8.84
CA SER A 78 27.29 -15.81 10.08
C SER A 78 25.99 -16.55 9.77
N ILE A 79 26.13 -17.80 9.30
CA ILE A 79 24.99 -18.72 9.21
C ILE A 79 24.84 -19.36 10.58
N THR A 80 23.69 -19.14 11.21
CA THR A 80 23.33 -19.77 12.49
C THR A 80 21.88 -20.24 12.40
N ASP A 81 21.52 -21.26 13.19
CA ASP A 81 20.13 -21.70 13.33
C ASP A 81 19.19 -20.54 13.66
N ALA A 82 19.59 -19.68 14.59
CA ALA A 82 18.83 -18.48 14.97
C ALA A 82 18.58 -17.55 13.77
N ARG A 83 19.60 -17.29 12.93
CA ARG A 83 19.46 -16.42 11.77
C ARG A 83 18.58 -17.02 10.67
N LEU A 84 18.69 -18.34 10.44
CA LEU A 84 17.83 -19.05 9.49
C LEU A 84 16.37 -19.07 9.98
N LYS A 85 16.17 -19.27 11.29
CA LYS A 85 14.85 -19.22 11.92
C LYS A 85 14.23 -17.82 11.84
N GLU A 86 14.99 -16.75 12.13
CA GLU A 86 14.56 -15.37 11.93
C GLU A 86 14.05 -15.14 10.49
N LEU A 87 14.82 -15.57 9.51
CA LEU A 87 14.44 -15.42 8.10
C LEU A 87 13.14 -16.17 7.77
N LEU A 88 13.00 -17.43 8.23
CA LEU A 88 11.78 -18.22 8.06
C LEU A 88 10.55 -17.59 8.74
N MET A 89 10.75 -16.87 9.85
CA MET A 89 9.72 -16.14 10.59
C MET A 89 9.31 -14.83 9.89
N GLU A 90 10.23 -14.17 9.17
CA GLU A 90 9.96 -12.93 8.42
C GLU A 90 9.29 -13.18 7.05
N GLN A 91 9.53 -14.35 6.45
CA GLN A 91 9.01 -14.69 5.11
C GLN A 91 7.50 -14.45 4.92
N PRO A 92 6.59 -14.83 5.85
CA PRO A 92 5.16 -14.54 5.71
C PRO A 92 4.87 -13.04 5.56
N CYS A 93 5.58 -12.19 6.31
CA CYS A 93 5.46 -10.74 6.22
C CYS A 93 5.86 -10.23 4.84
N SER A 94 7.05 -10.62 4.37
CA SER A 94 7.53 -10.23 3.03
C SER A 94 6.61 -10.73 1.92
N PHE A 95 6.07 -11.94 2.04
CA PHE A 95 5.14 -12.50 1.06
C PHE A 95 3.86 -11.64 0.93
N VAL A 96 3.20 -11.35 2.05
CA VAL A 96 1.98 -10.53 2.06
C VAL A 96 2.27 -9.10 1.59
N GLN A 97 3.36 -8.50 2.06
CA GLN A 97 3.75 -7.14 1.66
C GLN A 97 3.98 -7.01 0.16
N ASN A 98 4.66 -7.98 -0.46
CA ASN A 98 4.90 -7.97 -1.91
C ASN A 98 3.59 -8.04 -2.71
N LEU A 99 2.65 -8.90 -2.31
CA LEU A 99 1.34 -8.99 -2.98
C LEU A 99 0.54 -7.70 -2.80
N VAL A 100 0.43 -7.19 -1.57
CA VAL A 100 -0.30 -5.94 -1.28
C VAL A 100 0.30 -4.77 -2.04
N HIS A 101 1.63 -4.66 -2.09
CA HIS A 101 2.33 -3.62 -2.83
C HIS A 101 2.00 -3.66 -4.33
N TYR A 102 1.96 -4.86 -4.92
CA TYR A 102 1.57 -5.04 -6.31
C TYR A 102 0.16 -4.52 -6.57
N PHE A 103 -0.84 -4.93 -5.77
CA PHE A 103 -2.23 -4.47 -5.96
C PHE A 103 -2.37 -2.97 -5.73
N ASN A 104 -1.80 -2.43 -4.66
CA ASN A 104 -1.83 -0.99 -4.38
C ASN A 104 -1.19 -0.17 -5.52
N ARG A 105 -0.08 -0.64 -6.08
CA ARG A 105 0.59 0.04 -7.19
C ARG A 105 -0.19 -0.06 -8.50
N THR A 106 -0.79 -1.22 -8.77
CA THR A 106 -1.49 -1.51 -10.02
C THR A 106 -2.83 -0.77 -10.09
N TYR A 107 -3.55 -0.76 -8.97
CA TYR A 107 -4.91 -0.22 -8.91
C TYR A 107 -5.03 1.12 -8.18
N HIS A 108 -3.94 1.65 -7.63
CA HIS A 108 -3.91 2.89 -6.85
C HIS A 108 -4.80 2.86 -5.59
N THR A 109 -4.84 1.71 -4.93
CA THR A 109 -5.52 1.51 -3.64
C THR A 109 -4.57 1.68 -2.46
N ALA A 110 -5.12 1.86 -1.26
CA ALA A 110 -4.40 2.02 -0.01
C ALA A 110 -4.63 0.83 0.97
N LEU A 111 -4.53 -0.40 0.46
CA LEU A 111 -4.74 -1.61 1.26
C LEU A 111 -3.60 -1.83 2.25
N SER A 112 -3.91 -2.38 3.42
CA SER A 112 -2.97 -2.54 4.53
C SER A 112 -2.47 -3.98 4.67
N ALA A 113 -1.17 -4.20 4.41
CA ALA A 113 -0.53 -5.50 4.63
C ALA A 113 -0.54 -5.91 6.12
N ASP A 114 -0.34 -4.95 7.02
CA ASP A 114 -0.33 -5.21 8.47
C ASP A 114 -1.68 -5.71 8.96
N ALA A 115 -2.78 -5.13 8.47
CA ALA A 115 -4.13 -5.59 8.83
C ALA A 115 -4.43 -7.00 8.30
N ILE A 116 -3.85 -7.40 7.17
CA ILE A 116 -3.92 -8.79 6.67
C ILE A 116 -3.12 -9.71 7.58
N LEU A 117 -1.86 -9.35 7.87
CA LEU A 117 -0.96 -10.16 8.69
C LEU A 117 -1.54 -10.40 10.10
N GLN A 118 -2.14 -9.38 10.72
CA GLN A 118 -2.82 -9.49 12.02
C GLN A 118 -3.96 -10.52 12.02
N ARG A 119 -4.62 -10.77 10.88
CA ARG A 119 -5.70 -11.75 10.75
C ARG A 119 -5.19 -13.14 10.38
N MET A 120 -4.08 -13.21 9.65
CA MET A 120 -3.57 -14.47 9.07
C MET A 120 -2.53 -15.18 9.94
N LEU A 121 -1.84 -14.44 10.80
CA LEU A 121 -0.77 -14.94 11.67
C LEU A 121 -1.23 -14.99 13.13
N PRO A 122 -0.64 -15.88 13.95
CA PRO A 122 -0.91 -15.91 15.38
C PRO A 122 -0.57 -14.57 16.05
N GLU A 123 -1.28 -14.26 17.13
CA GLU A 123 -1.04 -13.05 17.92
C GLU A 123 0.36 -13.10 18.55
N LYS A 124 1.08 -11.98 18.42
CA LYS A 124 2.45 -11.88 18.92
C LYS A 124 2.45 -11.71 20.45
N PRO A 125 3.19 -12.52 21.22
CA PRO A 125 3.28 -12.39 22.66
C PRO A 125 3.81 -11.02 23.12
N GLU A 126 3.39 -10.57 24.30
CA GLU A 126 3.87 -9.32 24.88
C GLU A 126 5.36 -9.37 25.25
N TYR A 127 6.14 -8.40 24.79
CA TYR A 127 7.58 -8.30 25.09
C TYR A 127 7.91 -8.14 26.59
N ARG A 128 7.02 -7.53 27.39
CA ARG A 128 7.32 -7.17 28.78
C ARG A 128 7.29 -8.35 29.74
N ARG A 129 6.57 -9.42 29.39
CA ARG A 129 6.61 -10.70 30.10
C ARG A 129 7.39 -11.66 29.22
N ARG A 130 8.63 -11.94 29.60
CA ARG A 130 9.45 -12.95 28.92
C ARG A 130 8.94 -14.34 29.29
N ASP A 131 7.79 -14.69 28.74
CA ASP A 131 7.23 -16.02 28.79
C ASP A 131 7.85 -16.83 27.65
N GLU A 132 8.92 -17.56 27.96
CA GLU A 132 9.68 -18.33 26.97
C GLU A 132 8.83 -19.41 26.29
N GLU A 133 7.85 -19.98 27.01
CA GLU A 133 6.94 -20.98 26.46
C GLU A 133 5.98 -20.35 25.45
N ALA A 134 5.41 -19.17 25.78
CA ALA A 134 4.54 -18.44 24.86
C ALA A 134 5.28 -18.00 23.58
N TRP A 135 6.54 -17.57 23.71
CA TRP A 135 7.37 -17.22 22.55
C TRP A 135 7.71 -18.43 21.69
N ALA A 136 8.07 -19.57 22.29
CA ALA A 136 8.34 -20.81 21.56
C ALA A 136 7.09 -21.30 20.80
N ALA A 137 5.92 -21.27 21.46
CA ALA A 137 4.64 -21.66 20.84
C ALA A 137 4.25 -20.73 19.69
N TYR A 138 4.46 -19.41 19.83
CA TYR A 138 4.25 -18.44 18.76
C TYR A 138 5.16 -18.74 17.56
N GLU A 139 6.45 -18.97 17.78
CA GLU A 139 7.40 -19.29 16.72
C GLU A 139 7.03 -20.57 15.98
N GLU A 140 6.68 -21.62 16.71
CA GLU A 140 6.22 -22.87 16.11
C GLU A 140 4.95 -22.66 15.27
N ALA A 141 3.98 -21.90 15.78
CA ALA A 141 2.74 -21.59 15.06
C ALA A 141 2.99 -20.81 13.77
N VAL A 142 3.88 -19.80 13.78
CA VAL A 142 4.26 -19.05 12.57
C VAL A 142 5.00 -19.95 11.58
N LEU A 143 5.91 -20.80 12.04
CA LEU A 143 6.63 -21.74 11.18
C LEU A 143 5.73 -22.86 10.62
N ALA A 144 4.69 -23.27 11.34
CA ALA A 144 3.71 -24.21 10.83
C ALA A 144 2.80 -23.58 9.77
N ARG A 145 2.61 -22.26 9.80
CA ARG A 145 1.70 -21.55 8.90
C ARG A 145 2.22 -21.55 7.47
N LYS A 146 1.44 -22.18 6.58
CA LYS A 146 1.64 -22.12 5.12
C LYS A 146 0.59 -21.17 4.55
N LEU A 147 0.99 -19.95 4.22
CA LEU A 147 0.11 -18.97 3.59
C LEU A 147 -0.10 -19.31 2.11
N THR A 148 -1.30 -19.10 1.60
CA THR A 148 -1.57 -19.11 0.16
C THR A 148 -1.99 -17.73 -0.34
N TYR A 149 -1.69 -17.42 -1.60
CA TYR A 149 -2.04 -16.16 -2.23
C TYR A 149 -3.57 -16.01 -2.27
N THR A 150 -4.32 -17.11 -2.38
CA THR A 150 -5.79 -17.09 -2.41
C THR A 150 -6.33 -16.55 -1.09
N GLU A 151 -5.79 -16.97 0.05
CA GLU A 151 -6.17 -16.43 1.36
C GLU A 151 -5.82 -14.93 1.47
N VAL A 152 -4.65 -14.51 0.94
CA VAL A 152 -4.27 -13.08 0.92
C VAL A 152 -5.25 -12.27 0.06
N VAL A 153 -5.60 -12.75 -1.12
CA VAL A 153 -6.56 -12.10 -2.03
C VAL A 153 -7.94 -11.98 -1.40
N GLU A 154 -8.40 -13.00 -0.67
CA GLU A 154 -9.65 -12.92 0.10
C GLU A 154 -9.60 -11.81 1.15
N GLN A 155 -8.48 -11.68 1.86
CA GLN A 155 -8.29 -10.61 2.84
C GLN A 155 -8.21 -9.22 2.18
N LEU A 156 -7.68 -9.09 0.96
CA LEU A 156 -7.73 -7.84 0.20
C LEU A 156 -9.19 -7.44 -0.07
N PHE A 157 -10.01 -8.35 -0.61
CA PHE A 157 -11.42 -8.07 -0.86
C PHE A 157 -12.21 -7.79 0.43
N ALA A 158 -11.85 -8.44 1.54
CA ALA A 158 -12.45 -8.18 2.83
C ALA A 158 -12.14 -6.76 3.36
N GLN A 159 -10.98 -6.18 3.03
CA GLN A 159 -10.67 -4.78 3.36
C GLN A 159 -11.43 -3.77 2.49
N MET A 160 -11.82 -4.17 1.28
CA MET A 160 -12.54 -3.31 0.32
C MET A 160 -14.06 -3.39 0.49
N ASP A 161 -14.57 -4.01 1.56
CA ASP A 161 -16.00 -4.28 1.77
C ASP A 161 -16.67 -4.97 0.56
N GLY A 162 -15.91 -5.80 -0.17
CA GLY A 162 -16.41 -6.50 -1.36
C GLY A 162 -16.37 -5.70 -2.67
N ARG A 163 -15.95 -4.42 -2.66
CA ARG A 163 -15.72 -3.62 -3.88
C ARG A 163 -14.65 -4.23 -4.78
N GLN A 164 -14.75 -3.96 -6.08
CA GLN A 164 -13.64 -4.23 -7.01
C GLN A 164 -12.48 -3.25 -6.77
N PHE A 165 -11.29 -3.56 -7.27
CA PHE A 165 -10.11 -2.72 -7.03
C PHE A 165 -10.26 -1.30 -7.60
N GLU A 166 -10.83 -1.16 -8.79
CA GLU A 166 -11.09 0.14 -9.43
C GLU A 166 -12.14 0.96 -8.67
N GLU A 167 -13.19 0.28 -8.17
CA GLU A 167 -14.22 0.90 -7.34
C GLU A 167 -13.66 1.37 -6.00
N GLN A 168 -12.80 0.56 -5.38
CA GLN A 168 -12.11 0.92 -4.15
C GLN A 168 -11.20 2.14 -4.36
N ALA A 169 -10.40 2.16 -5.43
CA ALA A 169 -9.52 3.28 -5.74
C ALA A 169 -10.30 4.59 -5.94
N LEU A 170 -11.45 4.53 -6.62
CA LEU A 170 -12.33 5.68 -6.81
C LEU A 170 -12.96 6.12 -5.48
N PHE A 171 -13.39 5.18 -4.64
CA PHE A 171 -13.95 5.46 -3.32
C PHE A 171 -12.91 6.16 -2.42
N GLU A 172 -11.70 5.63 -2.33
CA GLU A 172 -10.60 6.22 -1.57
C GLU A 172 -10.24 7.62 -2.09
N LEU A 173 -10.15 7.80 -3.41
CA LEU A 173 -9.88 9.09 -4.01
C LEU A 173 -10.94 10.14 -3.65
N ARG A 174 -12.23 9.78 -3.72
CA ARG A 174 -13.34 10.66 -3.33
C ARG A 174 -13.26 11.00 -1.84
N HIS A 175 -12.99 10.01 -1.00
CA HIS A 175 -12.83 10.22 0.45
C HIS A 175 -11.69 11.19 0.77
N GLU A 176 -10.55 11.06 0.10
CA GLU A 176 -9.43 11.98 0.28
C GLU A 176 -9.72 13.39 -0.25
N CYS A 177 -10.45 13.51 -1.36
CA CYS A 177 -10.93 14.81 -1.85
C CYS A 177 -11.90 15.47 -0.86
N HIS A 178 -12.83 14.70 -0.29
CA HIS A 178 -13.76 15.18 0.73
C HIS A 178 -13.01 15.67 1.99
N LYS A 179 -12.11 14.86 2.57
CA LYS A 179 -11.29 15.29 3.72
C LYS A 179 -10.48 16.55 3.42
N ALA A 180 -9.93 16.65 2.21
CA ALA A 180 -9.16 17.82 1.79
C ALA A 180 -10.04 19.07 1.66
N ALA A 181 -11.31 18.93 1.30
CA ALA A 181 -12.23 20.02 1.03
C ALA A 181 -13.03 20.51 2.24
N TRP A 182 -13.02 19.79 3.36
CA TRP A 182 -13.78 20.14 4.56
C TRP A 182 -12.90 20.25 5.81
N TRP A 183 -13.29 21.13 6.73
CA TRP A 183 -12.75 21.17 8.09
C TRP A 183 -13.40 20.10 8.97
N ARG A 184 -12.77 19.78 10.10
CA ARG A 184 -13.28 18.78 11.05
C ARG A 184 -14.62 19.15 11.69
N ASP A 185 -14.94 20.44 11.71
CA ASP A 185 -16.22 20.97 12.20
C ASP A 185 -17.33 20.92 11.15
N GLY A 186 -17.06 20.38 9.95
CA GLY A 186 -18.03 20.29 8.87
C GLY A 186 -18.19 21.59 8.08
N THR A 187 -17.28 22.57 8.23
CA THR A 187 -17.27 23.77 7.38
C THR A 187 -16.48 23.53 6.09
N PRO A 188 -16.98 23.93 4.91
CA PRO A 188 -16.26 23.73 3.65
C PRO A 188 -15.08 24.70 3.54
N LYS A 189 -13.94 24.22 3.05
CA LYS A 189 -12.75 25.03 2.73
C LYS A 189 -12.86 25.75 1.39
N PHE A 190 -14.01 25.67 0.72
CA PHE A 190 -14.24 26.19 -0.61
C PHE A 190 -15.58 26.90 -0.75
N GLU A 191 -15.68 27.77 -1.75
CA GLU A 191 -16.91 28.43 -2.17
C GLU A 191 -17.13 28.20 -3.68
N ARG A 192 -18.34 27.78 -4.08
CA ARG A 192 -18.74 27.71 -5.49
C ARG A 192 -19.39 29.03 -5.92
N LYS A 193 -18.90 29.61 -7.01
CA LYS A 193 -19.42 30.83 -7.66
C LYS A 193 -19.66 30.52 -9.13
N LYS A 194 -20.87 30.10 -9.48
CA LYS A 194 -21.24 29.63 -10.83
C LYS A 194 -20.33 28.50 -11.32
N ASP A 195 -19.57 28.73 -12.39
CA ASP A 195 -18.61 27.84 -13.03
C ASP A 195 -17.24 27.81 -12.33
N MET A 196 -17.08 28.49 -11.19
CA MET A 196 -15.82 28.59 -10.45
C MET A 196 -15.92 28.00 -9.06
N ILE A 197 -14.90 27.24 -8.64
CA ILE A 197 -14.73 26.76 -7.26
C ILE A 197 -13.49 27.45 -6.68
N CYS A 198 -13.65 28.11 -5.55
CA CYS A 198 -12.63 28.92 -4.89
C CYS A 198 -12.21 28.25 -3.59
N PHE A 199 -10.99 27.69 -3.51
CA PHE A 199 -10.43 27.12 -2.30
C PHE A 199 -9.73 28.19 -1.47
N THR A 200 -10.01 28.22 -0.17
CA THR A 200 -9.65 29.30 0.75
C THR A 200 -8.22 29.18 1.30
N ARG A 201 -7.83 30.13 2.17
CA ARG A 201 -6.46 30.45 2.63
C ARG A 201 -5.73 29.21 3.17
N SER A 202 -4.97 28.54 2.30
CA SER A 202 -4.00 27.43 2.55
C SER A 202 -3.97 26.40 1.40
N ALA A 203 -4.74 26.58 0.33
CA ALA A 203 -4.69 25.72 -0.85
C ALA A 203 -3.36 25.81 -1.61
N CYS A 204 -2.68 26.96 -1.55
CA CYS A 204 -1.31 27.12 -2.05
C CYS A 204 -0.48 28.02 -1.13
N THR A 205 0.84 27.94 -1.27
CA THR A 205 1.80 28.85 -0.65
C THR A 205 2.55 29.60 -1.73
N TYR A 206 2.65 30.92 -1.60
CA TYR A 206 3.50 31.76 -2.44
C TYR A 206 4.81 32.01 -1.70
N ASN A 207 5.93 31.82 -2.40
CA ASN A 207 7.25 32.12 -1.91
C ASN A 207 7.87 33.18 -2.82
N ASP A 208 8.21 34.33 -2.24
CA ASP A 208 9.09 35.30 -2.88
C ASP A 208 10.53 34.95 -2.56
N SER A 209 11.34 34.74 -3.59
CA SER A 209 12.77 34.53 -3.43
C SER A 209 13.53 35.47 -4.33
N TYR A 210 14.77 35.79 -3.94
CA TYR A 210 15.64 36.65 -4.74
C TYR A 210 15.82 36.15 -6.20
N ARG A 211 15.69 34.84 -6.45
CA ARG A 211 15.90 34.24 -7.77
C ARG A 211 14.63 34.18 -8.62
N SER A 212 13.48 33.92 -8.00
CA SER A 212 12.19 33.86 -8.68
C SER A 212 11.04 33.72 -7.68
N ASP A 213 9.90 34.29 -8.04
CA ASP A 213 8.61 34.05 -7.42
C ASP A 213 8.07 32.67 -7.81
N TYR A 214 7.54 31.91 -6.85
CA TYR A 214 6.90 30.63 -7.15
C TYR A 214 5.81 30.23 -6.15
N TRP A 215 5.01 29.27 -6.57
CA TRP A 215 3.97 28.65 -5.75
C TRP A 215 4.24 27.18 -5.49
N THR A 216 3.73 26.71 -4.36
CA THR A 216 3.60 25.29 -4.04
C THR A 216 2.15 25.00 -3.65
N LEU A 217 1.64 23.84 -4.03
CA LEU A 217 0.31 23.37 -3.63
C LEU A 217 0.39 22.61 -2.30
N SER A 218 -0.65 22.77 -1.46
CA SER A 218 -0.79 21.94 -0.26
C SER A 218 -1.09 20.48 -0.62
N SER A 219 -0.85 19.56 0.32
CA SER A 219 -1.24 18.15 0.17
C SER A 219 -2.72 18.00 -0.13
N ASP A 220 -3.57 18.74 0.58
CA ASP A 220 -5.02 18.75 0.41
C ASP A 220 -5.40 19.17 -1.01
N MET A 221 -4.79 20.24 -1.52
CA MET A 221 -5.06 20.71 -2.89
C MET A 221 -4.59 19.71 -3.93
N LYS A 222 -3.46 19.01 -3.70
CA LYS A 222 -3.02 17.91 -4.58
C LYS A 222 -4.01 16.75 -4.59
N SER A 223 -4.63 16.40 -3.47
CA SER A 223 -5.70 15.38 -3.42
C SER A 223 -6.89 15.81 -4.27
N ILE A 224 -7.35 17.06 -4.13
CA ILE A 224 -8.43 17.62 -4.95
C ILE A 224 -8.08 17.60 -6.45
N LEU A 225 -6.84 17.94 -6.82
CA LEU A 225 -6.42 17.87 -8.22
C LEU A 225 -6.35 16.45 -8.78
N ARG A 226 -6.05 15.43 -7.96
CA ARG A 226 -6.17 14.03 -8.40
C ARG A 226 -7.63 13.67 -8.67
N GLY A 227 -8.55 14.09 -7.80
CA GLY A 227 -9.99 13.95 -8.04
C GLY A 227 -10.43 14.66 -9.33
N LEU A 228 -9.92 15.86 -9.57
CA LEU A 228 -10.21 16.64 -10.78
C LEU A 228 -9.69 15.97 -12.05
N ALA A 229 -8.50 15.38 -12.01
CA ALA A 229 -7.97 14.59 -13.12
C ALA A 229 -8.85 13.38 -13.42
N CYS A 230 -9.25 12.62 -12.39
CA CYS A 230 -10.14 11.48 -12.54
C CYS A 230 -11.54 11.91 -13.02
N PHE A 231 -12.05 13.06 -12.57
CA PHE A 231 -13.29 13.62 -13.07
C PHE A 231 -13.22 13.96 -14.56
N GLU A 232 -12.09 14.46 -15.03
CA GLU A 232 -11.86 14.75 -16.45
C GLU A 232 -11.75 13.48 -17.30
N THR A 233 -10.89 12.55 -16.90
CA THR A 233 -10.48 11.40 -17.73
C THR A 233 -11.32 10.13 -17.50
N GLY A 234 -12.04 10.06 -16.38
CA GLY A 234 -12.72 8.84 -15.94
C GLY A 234 -11.78 7.76 -15.36
N SER A 235 -10.50 8.07 -15.17
CA SER A 235 -9.51 7.12 -14.65
C SER A 235 -8.66 7.73 -13.54
N VAL A 236 -8.44 6.96 -12.47
CA VAL A 236 -7.59 7.33 -11.33
C VAL A 236 -6.10 7.40 -11.74
N SER A 237 -5.70 6.70 -12.81
CA SER A 237 -4.31 6.59 -13.26
C SER A 237 -3.90 7.58 -14.35
N VAL A 238 -4.87 8.23 -15.00
CA VAL A 238 -4.61 9.06 -16.19
C VAL A 238 -4.72 10.53 -15.84
N PHE A 239 -3.61 11.25 -16.01
CA PHE A 239 -3.52 12.69 -15.79
C PHE A 239 -3.58 13.46 -17.11
N PRO A 240 -4.44 14.49 -17.22
CA PRO A 240 -4.39 15.42 -18.35
C PRO A 240 -3.06 16.17 -18.41
N TYR A 241 -2.75 16.74 -19.57
CA TYR A 241 -1.56 17.58 -19.75
C TYR A 241 -1.52 18.70 -18.69
N ARG A 242 -0.32 18.99 -18.16
CA ARG A 242 -0.01 19.93 -17.05
C ARG A 242 -0.35 19.46 -15.63
N PHE A 243 -1.14 18.40 -15.44
CA PHE A 243 -1.41 17.91 -14.07
C PHE A 243 -0.15 17.32 -13.40
N SER A 244 0.76 16.71 -14.17
CA SER A 244 2.06 16.24 -13.67
C SER A 244 2.86 17.37 -13.02
N ASP A 245 2.86 18.55 -13.64
CA ASP A 245 3.61 19.72 -13.18
C ASP A 245 3.06 20.24 -11.84
N LEU A 246 1.74 20.15 -11.67
CA LEU A 246 1.03 20.56 -10.45
C LEU A 246 1.18 19.55 -9.29
N LEU A 247 1.16 18.26 -9.61
CA LEU A 247 1.19 17.18 -8.61
C LEU A 247 2.62 16.84 -8.16
N GLY A 248 3.62 17.15 -8.97
CA GLY A 248 5.04 16.93 -8.69
C GLY A 248 5.60 17.77 -7.53
N TYR A 249 6.89 17.58 -7.26
CA TYR A 249 7.63 18.34 -6.23
C TYR A 249 8.21 19.67 -6.75
N GLY A 250 7.94 20.01 -8.01
CA GLY A 250 8.48 21.21 -8.66
C GLY A 250 7.81 22.50 -8.18
N ASN A 251 8.52 23.61 -8.37
CA ASN A 251 8.01 24.96 -8.15
C ASN A 251 7.10 25.37 -9.31
N ILE A 252 5.92 25.92 -9.01
CA ILE A 252 5.00 26.44 -10.01
C ILE A 252 5.31 27.92 -10.23
N LEU A 253 5.82 28.28 -11.41
CA LEU A 253 6.21 29.66 -11.73
C LEU A 253 5.04 30.49 -12.29
N GLU A 254 4.05 29.83 -12.87
CA GLU A 254 2.88 30.46 -13.46
C GLU A 254 1.73 30.51 -12.44
N ASN A 255 1.14 31.68 -12.23
CA ASN A 255 -0.02 31.83 -11.34
C ASN A 255 -1.35 31.52 -12.03
N GLN A 256 -1.37 31.33 -13.35
CA GLN A 256 -2.57 31.03 -14.12
C GLN A 256 -2.23 29.95 -15.16
N ILE A 257 -2.90 28.81 -15.06
CA ILE A 257 -2.62 27.62 -15.85
C ILE A 257 -3.90 27.24 -16.59
N ALA A 258 -3.85 27.27 -17.92
CA ALA A 258 -4.95 26.84 -18.77
C ALA A 258 -4.84 25.35 -19.09
N PHE A 259 -5.98 24.64 -19.04
CA PHE A 259 -6.05 23.22 -19.38
C PHE A 259 -6.66 23.06 -20.78
N SER A 260 -5.82 23.19 -21.80
CA SER A 260 -6.26 23.16 -23.21
C SER A 260 -6.73 21.79 -23.68
N THR A 261 -6.29 20.71 -23.04
CA THR A 261 -6.66 19.32 -23.37
C THR A 261 -7.86 18.81 -22.57
N CYS A 262 -8.46 19.65 -21.72
CA CYS A 262 -9.55 19.28 -20.83
C CYS A 262 -10.88 19.85 -21.33
N ASP A 263 -11.93 19.05 -21.24
CA ASP A 263 -13.30 19.39 -21.61
C ASP A 263 -14.07 20.01 -20.43
N LYS A 264 -13.87 19.50 -19.21
CA LYS A 264 -14.63 19.88 -18.02
C LYS A 264 -13.97 21.01 -17.25
N VAL A 265 -12.69 20.90 -16.90
CA VAL A 265 -11.91 21.99 -16.28
C VAL A 265 -11.19 22.81 -17.35
N LYS A 266 -11.21 24.14 -17.23
CA LYS A 266 -10.59 25.04 -18.21
C LYS A 266 -9.37 25.77 -17.68
N GLN A 267 -9.33 26.08 -16.39
CA GLN A 267 -8.24 26.86 -15.82
C GLN A 267 -8.10 26.68 -14.32
N LEU A 268 -6.85 26.81 -13.85
CA LEU A 268 -6.47 26.95 -12.45
C LEU A 268 -5.76 28.29 -12.26
N ARG A 269 -6.10 29.02 -11.19
CA ARG A 269 -5.42 30.26 -10.80
C ARG A 269 -4.97 30.22 -9.34
N LEU A 270 -3.70 30.55 -9.13
CA LEU A 270 -3.03 30.63 -7.83
C LEU A 270 -2.93 32.09 -7.40
N PHE A 271 -3.12 32.34 -6.10
CA PHE A 271 -3.06 33.68 -5.54
C PHE A 271 -2.02 33.76 -4.42
N LYS A 272 -1.41 34.93 -4.23
CA LYS A 272 -0.40 35.16 -3.17
C LYS A 272 -0.96 35.01 -1.75
N ASN A 273 -2.27 35.15 -1.58
CA ASN A 273 -2.96 34.99 -0.29
C ASN A 273 -3.34 33.52 0.03
N GLY A 274 -2.83 32.57 -0.75
CA GLY A 274 -3.04 31.13 -0.53
C GLY A 274 -4.38 30.58 -1.03
N ARG A 275 -5.11 31.36 -1.84
CA ARG A 275 -6.33 30.95 -2.53
C ARG A 275 -5.99 30.25 -3.86
N VAL A 276 -6.80 29.26 -4.22
CA VAL A 276 -6.78 28.62 -5.55
C VAL A 276 -8.17 28.63 -6.16
N ASP A 277 -8.29 29.11 -7.39
CA ASP A 277 -9.54 29.08 -8.15
C ASP A 277 -9.46 28.04 -9.27
N LEU A 278 -10.48 27.19 -9.35
CA LEU A 278 -10.71 26.27 -10.46
C LEU A 278 -11.90 26.77 -11.29
N LYS A 279 -11.69 26.96 -12.58
CA LYS A 279 -12.74 27.34 -13.54
C LYS A 279 -13.12 26.15 -14.40
N PHE A 280 -14.42 25.87 -14.46
CA PHE A 280 -15.04 24.80 -15.22
C PHE A 280 -15.64 25.33 -16.52
N SER A 281 -16.03 24.42 -17.42
CA SER A 281 -16.68 24.74 -18.69
C SER A 281 -18.11 25.26 -18.52
N SER A 282 -18.79 24.83 -17.46
CA SER A 282 -20.16 25.25 -17.15
C SER A 282 -20.42 25.23 -15.65
N GLU A 283 -21.49 25.91 -15.23
CA GLU A 283 -21.96 25.86 -13.85
C GLU A 283 -22.38 24.45 -13.41
N GLN A 284 -23.02 23.69 -14.30
CA GLN A 284 -23.42 22.30 -14.02
C GLN A 284 -22.20 21.43 -13.76
N THR A 285 -21.17 21.53 -14.60
CA THR A 285 -19.94 20.75 -14.45
C THR A 285 -19.21 21.05 -13.14
N ALA A 286 -19.23 22.30 -12.69
CA ALA A 286 -18.69 22.67 -11.38
C ALA A 286 -19.51 22.05 -10.23
N ALA A 287 -20.85 22.05 -10.34
CA ALA A 287 -21.73 21.41 -9.36
C ALA A 287 -21.49 19.89 -9.29
N ASP A 288 -21.44 19.22 -10.44
CA ASP A 288 -21.20 17.77 -10.53
C ASP A 288 -19.87 17.37 -9.86
N PHE A 289 -18.83 18.17 -10.03
CA PHE A 289 -17.54 17.93 -9.37
C PHE A 289 -17.62 18.08 -7.85
N VAL A 290 -18.31 19.13 -7.38
CA VAL A 290 -18.56 19.32 -5.94
C VAL A 290 -19.28 18.11 -5.39
N ASP A 291 -20.39 17.70 -5.99
CA ASP A 291 -21.23 16.62 -5.45
C ASP A 291 -20.51 15.26 -5.48
N THR A 292 -19.73 15.00 -6.53
CA THR A 292 -19.08 13.69 -6.73
C THR A 292 -17.79 13.51 -5.91
N TYR A 293 -16.99 14.58 -5.77
CA TYR A 293 -15.64 14.47 -5.17
C TYR A 293 -15.48 15.27 -3.89
N LEU A 294 -16.22 16.36 -3.71
CA LEU A 294 -16.08 17.19 -2.51
C LEU A 294 -17.21 16.92 -1.51
N GLY A 295 -18.38 16.45 -1.95
CA GLY A 295 -19.55 16.16 -1.14
C GLY A 295 -19.34 14.98 -0.18
N THR A 296 -20.39 14.64 0.58
CA THR A 296 -20.35 13.49 1.49
C THR A 296 -20.18 12.19 0.72
N VAL A 297 -19.17 11.41 1.09
CA VAL A 297 -18.90 10.09 0.51
C VAL A 297 -19.75 9.05 1.26
N TYR A 298 -20.61 8.35 0.53
CA TYR A 298 -21.42 7.22 1.02
C TYR A 298 -20.83 5.89 0.59
#